data_AF-A0A1A9ZQS4-F1
#
_entry.id   AF-A0A1A9ZQS4-F1
#
_cell.length_a   1.000
_cell.length_b   1.000
_cell.length_c   1.000
_cell.angle_alpha   90.00
_cell.angle_beta   90.00
_cell.angle_gamma   90.00
#
_symmetry.space_group_name_H-M   'P 1'
#
loop_
_entity.id
_entity.type
_entity.pdbx_description
1 polymer ?
#
loop_
_entity_poly.entity_id
_entity_poly.type
_entity_poly.pdbx_seq_one_letter_code
_entity_poly.pdbx_strand_id
1 'polypeptide(L)'
;MEKSYVTSSNSSEDESGVSAPKIRKQSAIISRGLNLCDLPLEILEYIIQYSDVKGHMRLRGVCKCLRDASNRTIMHDFRTALKYQKSLNPLNTTGSVLKTIEIATEAYIRSGLENPFCGILLSVLKSNYKEVNCRQLSLFIFHFFNLIDNGIEYVNDQQSVTLYNVTLIRLLKAFAGSRIIREKTKPYKVVINLMGAYLKIIWNSKPHAIERKDLLIMLTQMLSANMTDTAFRRASETSHAIHVFGNGELITDCMPCTTFTFIIGGSRKILSLFRSCFENNLENFNWPSNWPKNRYNFTFKISCEEKSTLPEGHED
;
A
#
# COMPACT_ATOMS: atom_id res chain seq x y z
N MET A 1 58.57 -39.45 -52.46
CA MET A 1 58.24 -38.67 -53.67
C MET A 1 57.17 -37.65 -53.26
N GLU A 2 57.57 -36.53 -52.66
CA GLU A 2 57.91 -35.27 -53.36
C GLU A 2 56.80 -34.83 -54.35
N LYS A 3 55.93 -33.89 -53.95
CA LYS A 3 56.18 -32.45 -54.11
C LYS A 3 55.05 -31.62 -53.47
N SER A 4 55.51 -30.72 -52.62
CA SER A 4 54.91 -29.47 -52.16
C SER A 4 54.55 -28.53 -53.31
N TYR A 5 53.48 -27.74 -53.15
CA TYR A 5 53.53 -26.31 -53.44
C TYR A 5 52.77 -25.53 -52.36
N VAL A 6 53.56 -24.74 -51.64
CA VAL A 6 53.15 -23.61 -50.81
C VAL A 6 53.26 -22.36 -51.68
N THR A 7 52.26 -21.49 -51.64
CA THR A 7 52.43 -20.06 -51.91
C THR A 7 51.73 -19.29 -50.80
N SER A 8 52.55 -18.62 -50.02
CA SER A 8 52.21 -17.63 -49.01
C SER A 8 52.14 -16.23 -49.63
N SER A 9 51.24 -15.38 -49.13
CA SER A 9 51.53 -13.96 -48.94
C SER A 9 50.62 -13.40 -47.84
N ASN A 10 51.27 -13.03 -46.72
CA ASN A 10 50.72 -12.26 -45.62
C ASN A 10 50.63 -10.76 -45.98
N SER A 11 49.61 -10.10 -45.43
CA SER A 11 49.67 -8.75 -44.83
C SER A 11 48.40 -8.60 -43.97
N SER A 12 48.45 -8.62 -42.63
CA SER A 12 48.58 -7.43 -41.73
C SER A 12 47.62 -6.31 -42.15
N GLU A 13 46.70 -5.77 -41.35
CA GLU A 13 46.68 -5.52 -39.91
C GLU A 13 45.25 -5.15 -39.47
N ASP A 14 45.03 -5.32 -38.17
CA ASP A 14 43.96 -4.81 -37.31
C ASP A 14 43.04 -3.70 -37.84
N GLU A 15 41.72 -3.93 -37.74
CA GLU A 15 40.82 -2.88 -37.26
C GLU A 15 39.70 -3.46 -36.39
N SER A 16 39.56 -2.83 -35.24
CA SER A 16 38.69 -3.14 -34.12
C SER A 16 37.21 -3.29 -34.50
N GLY A 17 36.64 -4.48 -34.25
CA GLY A 17 35.24 -4.79 -34.51
C GLY A 17 34.41 -4.95 -33.23
N VAL A 18 33.73 -3.87 -32.87
CA VAL A 18 32.69 -3.72 -31.85
C VAL A 18 31.79 -4.96 -31.63
N SER A 19 31.61 -5.28 -30.35
CA SER A 19 30.64 -6.19 -29.73
C SER A 19 29.60 -6.88 -30.65
N ALA A 20 29.77 -8.18 -30.90
CA ALA A 20 28.83 -9.05 -31.59
C ALA A 20 27.74 -9.78 -30.73
N PRO A 21 27.20 -9.28 -29.59
CA PRO A 21 26.01 -9.89 -28.97
C PRO A 21 24.68 -9.30 -29.46
N LYS A 22 24.66 -8.11 -30.10
CA LYS A 22 23.41 -7.45 -30.53
C LYS A 22 22.85 -7.99 -31.85
N ILE A 23 23.72 -8.30 -32.81
CA ILE A 23 23.31 -8.76 -34.16
C ILE A 23 22.62 -10.14 -34.09
N ARG A 24 23.10 -11.05 -33.22
CA ARG A 24 22.49 -12.37 -32.99
C ARG A 24 21.08 -12.32 -32.38
N LYS A 25 20.74 -11.28 -31.60
CA LYS A 25 19.38 -11.09 -31.09
C LYS A 25 18.43 -10.58 -32.18
N GLN A 26 18.90 -9.69 -33.06
CA GLN A 26 18.10 -9.17 -34.17
C GLN A 26 17.76 -10.22 -35.22
N SER A 27 18.70 -11.11 -35.58
CA SER A 27 18.44 -12.16 -36.57
C SER A 27 17.39 -13.18 -36.11
N ALA A 28 17.33 -13.48 -34.81
CA ALA A 28 16.35 -14.39 -34.23
C ALA A 28 14.92 -13.81 -34.14
N ILE A 29 14.79 -12.48 -34.09
CA ILE A 29 13.49 -11.77 -34.07
C ILE A 29 12.87 -11.81 -35.48
N ILE A 30 13.67 -11.64 -36.53
CA ILE A 30 13.20 -11.59 -37.92
C ILE A 30 12.59 -12.93 -38.36
N SER A 31 13.12 -14.06 -37.87
CA SER A 31 12.60 -15.40 -38.23
C SER A 31 11.29 -15.79 -37.54
N ARG A 32 10.85 -15.07 -36.49
CA ARG A 32 9.64 -15.40 -35.71
C ARG A 32 8.46 -14.46 -35.99
N GLY A 33 8.69 -13.40 -36.76
CA GLY A 33 7.74 -12.30 -36.94
C GLY A 33 7.69 -11.39 -35.71
N LEU A 34 7.58 -10.08 -35.92
CA LEU A 34 7.38 -9.12 -34.85
C LEU A 34 5.98 -9.31 -34.25
N ASN A 35 5.89 -9.35 -32.94
CA ASN A 35 4.64 -9.37 -32.20
C ASN A 35 4.52 -8.12 -31.30
N LEU A 36 3.33 -7.91 -30.74
CA LEU A 36 3.02 -6.74 -29.92
C LEU A 36 4.00 -6.58 -28.73
N CYS A 37 4.43 -7.67 -28.10
CA CYS A 37 5.34 -7.63 -26.95
C CYS A 37 6.80 -7.28 -27.31
N ASP A 38 7.13 -7.18 -28.60
CA ASP A 38 8.44 -6.74 -29.06
C ASP A 38 8.56 -5.21 -29.11
N LEU A 39 7.45 -4.48 -28.96
CA LEU A 39 7.45 -3.02 -28.84
C LEU A 39 8.07 -2.57 -27.52
N PRO A 40 8.74 -1.39 -27.48
CA PRO A 40 9.15 -0.77 -26.24
C PRO A 40 7.96 -0.59 -25.29
N LEU A 41 8.21 -0.76 -23.99
CA LEU A 41 7.16 -0.79 -22.97
C LEU A 41 6.39 0.53 -22.90
N GLU A 42 7.05 1.65 -23.19
CA GLU A 42 6.47 2.99 -23.24
C GLU A 42 5.46 3.12 -24.40
N ILE A 43 5.75 2.49 -25.55
CA ILE A 43 4.84 2.47 -26.69
C ILE A 43 3.63 1.56 -26.40
N LEU A 44 3.87 0.43 -25.73
CA LEU A 44 2.79 -0.45 -25.27
C LEU A 44 1.87 0.24 -24.28
N GLU A 45 2.42 0.96 -23.32
CA GLU A 45 1.67 1.76 -22.36
C GLU A 45 0.79 2.79 -23.07
N TYR A 46 1.34 3.51 -24.05
CA TYR A 46 0.60 4.50 -24.85
C TYR A 46 -0.57 3.88 -25.64
N ILE A 47 -0.35 2.71 -26.27
CA ILE A 47 -1.42 1.99 -26.99
C ILE A 47 -2.50 1.54 -26.01
N ILE A 48 -2.10 0.95 -24.88
CA ILE A 48 -3.02 0.36 -23.91
C ILE A 48 -3.85 1.43 -23.20
N GLN A 49 -3.36 2.67 -23.05
CA GLN A 49 -4.13 3.76 -22.43
C GLN A 49 -5.49 4.04 -23.10
N TYR A 50 -5.64 3.70 -24.38
CA TYR A 50 -6.88 3.87 -25.13
C TYR A 50 -7.89 2.73 -24.90
N SER A 51 -7.52 1.73 -24.11
CA SER A 51 -8.41 0.61 -23.78
C SER A 51 -9.38 1.00 -22.68
N ASP A 52 -10.62 0.51 -22.78
CA ASP A 52 -11.56 0.58 -21.67
C ASP A 52 -11.19 -0.41 -20.55
N VAL A 53 -11.94 -0.35 -19.44
CA VAL A 53 -11.75 -1.25 -18.29
C VAL A 53 -11.77 -2.72 -18.71
N LYS A 54 -12.67 -3.11 -19.61
CA LYS A 54 -12.78 -4.49 -20.11
C LYS A 54 -11.56 -4.88 -20.94
N GLY A 55 -11.07 -3.97 -21.78
CA GLY A 55 -9.84 -4.12 -22.55
C GLY A 55 -8.64 -4.36 -21.65
N HIS A 56 -8.44 -3.51 -20.63
CA HIS A 56 -7.39 -3.72 -19.63
C HIS A 56 -7.49 -5.09 -18.94
N MET A 57 -8.69 -5.50 -18.49
CA MET A 57 -8.88 -6.81 -17.85
C MET A 57 -8.50 -7.97 -18.77
N ARG A 58 -8.86 -7.91 -20.05
CA ARG A 58 -8.50 -8.91 -21.06
C ARG A 58 -6.99 -8.94 -21.31
N LEU A 59 -6.38 -7.78 -21.55
CA LEU A 59 -4.94 -7.65 -21.84
C LEU A 59 -4.07 -8.22 -20.73
N ARG A 60 -4.43 -7.96 -19.46
CA ARG A 60 -3.73 -8.52 -18.28
C ARG A 60 -3.75 -10.04 -18.22
N GLY A 61 -4.78 -10.66 -18.80
CA GLY A 61 -4.95 -12.12 -18.88
C GLY A 61 -4.14 -12.79 -19.98
N VAL A 62 -3.70 -12.05 -21.01
CA VAL A 62 -3.03 -12.61 -22.19
C VAL A 62 -1.60 -13.05 -21.88
N CYS A 63 -0.76 -12.14 -21.37
CA CYS A 63 0.64 -12.45 -21.05
C CYS A 63 1.21 -11.47 -20.02
N LYS A 64 2.41 -11.79 -19.50
CA LYS A 64 3.12 -10.94 -18.53
C LYS A 64 3.44 -9.56 -19.08
N CYS A 65 3.93 -9.46 -20.31
CA CYS A 65 4.30 -8.17 -20.93
C CYS A 65 3.12 -7.19 -20.99
N LEU A 66 1.96 -7.64 -21.48
CA LEU A 66 0.75 -6.81 -21.54
C LEU A 66 0.17 -6.49 -20.16
N ARG A 67 0.34 -7.39 -19.19
CA ARG A 67 -0.01 -7.14 -17.79
C ARG A 67 0.86 -6.06 -17.18
N ASP A 68 2.17 -6.10 -17.40
CA ASP A 68 3.12 -5.11 -16.89
C ASP A 68 2.88 -3.74 -17.55
N ALA A 69 2.62 -3.70 -18.85
CA ALA A 69 2.23 -2.48 -19.55
C ALA A 69 0.91 -1.90 -19.01
N SER A 70 -0.12 -2.75 -18.81
CA SER A 70 -1.37 -2.32 -18.18
C SER A 70 -1.19 -1.86 -16.74
N ASN A 71 -0.31 -2.47 -15.94
CA ASN A 71 -0.01 -2.01 -14.57
C ASN A 71 0.54 -0.58 -14.60
N ARG A 72 1.47 -0.28 -15.53
CA ARG A 72 2.04 1.06 -15.68
C ARG A 72 0.99 2.11 -15.97
N THR A 73 0.11 1.87 -16.96
CA THR A 73 -1.00 2.78 -17.28
C THR A 73 -1.89 3.03 -16.07
N ILE A 74 -2.32 1.97 -15.37
CA ILE A 74 -3.21 2.07 -14.21
C ILE A 74 -2.54 2.87 -13.07
N MET A 75 -1.26 2.63 -12.81
CA MET A 75 -0.49 3.37 -11.81
C MET A 75 -0.29 4.83 -12.19
N HIS A 76 -0.03 5.12 -13.47
CA HIS A 76 0.08 6.47 -13.99
C HIS A 76 -1.22 7.25 -13.77
N ASP A 77 -2.37 6.65 -14.12
CA ASP A 77 -3.68 7.29 -13.98
C ASP A 77 -4.05 7.51 -12.50
N PHE A 78 -3.77 6.52 -11.65
CA PHE A 78 -3.98 6.65 -10.20
C PHE A 78 -3.16 7.80 -9.61
N ARG A 79 -1.86 7.87 -9.94
CA ARG A 79 -0.97 8.95 -9.46
C ARG A 79 -1.38 10.31 -10.00
N THR A 80 -1.80 10.37 -11.26
CA THR A 80 -2.28 11.61 -11.90
C THR A 80 -3.56 12.10 -11.24
N ALA A 81 -4.54 11.21 -11.03
CA ALA A 81 -5.76 11.54 -10.31
C ALA A 81 -5.48 12.00 -8.88
N LEU A 82 -4.61 11.29 -8.16
CA LEU A 82 -4.23 11.67 -6.81
C LEU A 82 -3.55 13.04 -6.76
N LYS A 83 -2.63 13.34 -7.69
CA LYS A 83 -1.96 14.65 -7.79
C LYS A 83 -2.97 15.76 -8.10
N TYR A 84 -3.90 15.51 -9.02
CA TYR A 84 -4.98 16.44 -9.33
C TYR A 84 -5.85 16.71 -8.10
N GLN A 85 -6.30 15.67 -7.39
CA GLN A 85 -7.11 15.85 -6.19
C GLN A 85 -6.35 16.56 -5.07
N LYS A 86 -5.04 16.29 -4.90
CA LYS A 86 -4.18 17.03 -3.95
C LYS A 86 -4.05 18.52 -4.29
N SER A 87 -4.24 18.92 -5.55
CA SER A 87 -4.24 20.33 -5.97
C SER A 87 -5.55 21.06 -5.69
N LEU A 88 -6.64 20.32 -5.45
CA LEU A 88 -7.92 20.89 -5.05
C LEU A 88 -7.91 21.10 -3.53
N ASN A 89 -8.00 22.36 -3.10
CA ASN A 89 -8.10 22.74 -1.69
C ASN A 89 -9.46 23.42 -1.48
N PRO A 90 -10.37 22.90 -0.62
CA PRO A 90 -10.21 21.75 0.29
C PRO A 90 -10.29 20.39 -0.42
N LEU A 91 -9.79 19.35 0.26
CA LEU A 91 -9.84 17.98 -0.23
C LEU A 91 -11.29 17.49 -0.26
N ASN A 92 -11.77 17.07 -1.42
CA ASN A 92 -13.09 16.46 -1.57
C ASN A 92 -13.07 14.96 -1.21
N THR A 93 -14.25 14.32 -1.20
CA THR A 93 -14.42 12.89 -0.94
C THR A 93 -13.55 12.01 -1.84
N THR A 94 -13.48 12.31 -3.13
CA THR A 94 -12.65 11.56 -4.08
C THR A 94 -11.17 11.62 -3.67
N GLY A 95 -10.66 12.81 -3.36
CA GLY A 95 -9.30 13.02 -2.92
C GLY A 95 -8.97 12.32 -1.62
N SER A 96 -9.87 12.32 -0.64
CA SER A 96 -9.66 11.61 0.63
C SER A 96 -9.65 10.10 0.44
N VAL A 97 -10.51 9.57 -0.42
CA VAL A 97 -10.51 8.15 -0.76
C VAL A 97 -9.22 7.73 -1.46
N LEU A 98 -8.79 8.45 -2.51
CA LEU A 98 -7.55 8.11 -3.23
C LEU A 98 -6.32 8.19 -2.31
N LYS A 99 -6.23 9.23 -1.46
CA LYS A 99 -5.15 9.37 -0.48
C LYS A 99 -5.17 8.26 0.56
N THR A 100 -6.36 7.84 0.99
CA THR A 100 -6.51 6.71 1.93
C THR A 100 -6.07 5.38 1.28
N ILE A 101 -6.42 5.17 0.01
CA ILE A 101 -5.94 4.01 -0.78
C ILE A 101 -4.41 4.01 -0.88
N GLU A 102 -3.80 5.16 -1.22
CA GLU A 102 -2.34 5.33 -1.26
C GLU A 102 -1.71 4.87 0.07
N ILE A 103 -2.16 5.43 1.19
CA ILE A 103 -1.60 5.11 2.52
C ILE A 103 -1.79 3.64 2.89
N ALA A 104 -2.97 3.07 2.62
CA ALA A 104 -3.29 1.69 2.96
C ALA A 104 -2.47 0.66 2.17
N THR A 105 -2.03 1.01 0.95
CA THR A 105 -1.43 0.06 0.01
C THR A 105 0.05 0.29 -0.27
N GLU A 106 0.59 1.46 0.07
CA GLU A 106 1.96 1.85 -0.29
C GLU A 106 3.01 0.81 0.14
N ALA A 107 2.92 0.29 1.38
CA ALA A 107 3.87 -0.71 1.86
C ALA A 107 3.87 -1.99 1.00
N TYR A 108 2.69 -2.42 0.56
CA TYR A 108 2.51 -3.60 -0.28
C TYR A 108 3.01 -3.36 -1.70
N ILE A 109 2.68 -2.20 -2.29
CA ILE A 109 3.18 -1.81 -3.63
C ILE A 109 4.72 -1.77 -3.62
N ARG A 110 5.32 -1.12 -2.62
CA ARG A 110 6.78 -1.04 -2.43
C ARG A 110 7.43 -2.42 -2.21
N SER A 111 6.67 -3.40 -1.73
CA SER A 111 7.12 -4.79 -1.56
C SER A 111 6.99 -5.66 -2.82
N GLY A 112 6.47 -5.11 -3.93
CA GLY A 112 6.31 -5.82 -5.20
C GLY A 112 4.87 -6.28 -5.50
N LEU A 113 3.88 -5.86 -4.71
CA LEU A 113 2.47 -6.24 -4.91
C LEU A 113 1.68 -5.21 -5.75
N GLU A 114 2.36 -4.54 -6.68
CA GLU A 114 1.74 -3.59 -7.62
C GLU A 114 0.72 -4.28 -8.55
N ASN A 115 1.01 -5.52 -8.97
CA ASN A 115 0.10 -6.25 -9.86
C ASN A 115 -1.27 -6.57 -9.22
N PRO A 116 -1.34 -7.14 -7.99
CA PRO A 116 -2.59 -7.25 -7.23
C PRO A 116 -3.30 -5.91 -7.06
N PHE A 117 -2.56 -4.85 -6.71
CA PHE A 117 -3.10 -3.50 -6.53
C PHE A 117 -3.82 -3.03 -7.80
N CYS A 118 -3.14 -3.06 -8.95
CA CYS A 118 -3.72 -2.62 -10.22
C CYS A 118 -4.94 -3.45 -10.64
N GLY A 119 -4.92 -4.76 -10.37
CA GLY A 119 -6.05 -5.64 -10.67
C GLY A 119 -7.31 -5.27 -9.88
N ILE A 120 -7.18 -5.02 -8.57
CA ILE A 120 -8.32 -4.62 -7.73
C ILE A 120 -8.73 -3.17 -8.00
N LEU A 121 -7.78 -2.28 -8.25
CA LEU A 121 -8.06 -0.89 -8.56
C LEU A 121 -8.92 -0.78 -9.82
N LEU A 122 -8.57 -1.54 -10.86
CA LEU A 122 -9.31 -1.61 -12.10
C LEU A 122 -10.73 -2.18 -11.91
N SER A 123 -10.89 -3.22 -11.10
CA SER A 123 -12.20 -3.87 -10.90
C SER A 123 -13.16 -3.04 -10.04
N VAL A 124 -12.64 -2.36 -9.01
CA VAL A 124 -13.46 -1.62 -8.04
C VAL A 124 -13.66 -0.16 -8.44
N LEU A 125 -12.63 0.48 -9.00
CA LEU A 125 -12.68 1.90 -9.37
C LEU A 125 -12.93 2.13 -10.86
N LYS A 126 -12.92 1.07 -11.69
CA LYS A 126 -13.34 1.09 -13.11
C LYS A 126 -12.74 2.26 -13.90
N SER A 127 -11.47 2.56 -13.65
CA SER A 127 -10.70 3.71 -14.21
C SER A 127 -11.30 5.11 -14.04
N ASN A 128 -12.48 5.28 -13.43
CA ASN A 128 -13.05 6.59 -13.14
C ASN A 128 -12.66 7.04 -11.73
N TYR A 129 -11.44 7.55 -11.62
CA TYR A 129 -10.93 8.10 -10.36
C TYR A 129 -11.53 9.46 -10.00
N LYS A 130 -12.46 10.03 -10.79
CA LYS A 130 -13.04 11.35 -10.53
C LYS A 130 -14.21 11.31 -9.52
N GLU A 131 -14.88 10.17 -9.40
CA GLU A 131 -16.14 10.04 -8.63
C GLU A 131 -16.06 8.94 -7.55
N VAL A 132 -14.87 8.70 -7.00
CA VAL A 132 -14.69 7.62 -6.02
C VAL A 132 -15.27 8.00 -4.65
N ASN A 133 -15.96 7.06 -4.00
CA ASN A 133 -16.58 7.27 -2.69
C ASN A 133 -16.17 6.22 -1.61
N CYS A 134 -16.63 6.44 -0.38
CA CYS A 134 -16.31 5.59 0.78
C CYS A 134 -16.79 4.13 0.65
N ARG A 135 -17.84 3.85 -0.15
CA ARG A 135 -18.28 2.47 -0.41
C ARG A 135 -17.26 1.75 -1.29
N GLN A 136 -16.79 2.42 -2.34
CA GLN A 136 -15.74 1.89 -3.21
C GLN A 136 -14.41 1.72 -2.46
N LEU A 137 -14.06 2.64 -1.56
CA LEU A 137 -12.92 2.47 -0.65
C LEU A 137 -13.02 1.15 0.11
N SER A 138 -14.17 0.89 0.74
CA SER A 138 -14.38 -0.31 1.56
C SER A 138 -14.27 -1.59 0.74
N LEU A 139 -14.89 -1.61 -0.44
CA LEU A 139 -14.78 -2.74 -1.38
C LEU A 139 -13.35 -2.95 -1.86
N PHE A 140 -12.63 -1.87 -2.18
CA PHE A 140 -11.25 -1.93 -2.61
C PHE A 140 -10.36 -2.55 -1.54
N ILE A 141 -10.44 -2.06 -0.30
CA ILE A 141 -9.67 -2.57 0.84
C ILE A 141 -10.02 -4.05 1.08
N PHE A 142 -11.30 -4.40 1.13
CA PHE A 142 -11.74 -5.79 1.31
C PHE A 142 -11.15 -6.72 0.25
N HIS A 143 -11.29 -6.39 -1.04
CA HIS A 143 -10.81 -7.25 -2.12
C HIS A 143 -9.28 -7.30 -2.20
N PHE A 144 -8.59 -6.18 -1.94
CA PHE A 144 -7.14 -6.12 -1.95
C PHE A 144 -6.52 -7.01 -0.86
N PHE A 145 -7.00 -6.87 0.38
CA PHE A 145 -6.46 -7.65 1.49
C PHE A 145 -6.88 -9.12 1.44
N ASN A 146 -8.10 -9.45 0.98
CA ASN A 146 -8.46 -10.85 0.74
C ASN A 146 -7.59 -11.50 -0.35
N LEU A 147 -7.26 -10.77 -1.43
CA LEU A 147 -6.38 -11.29 -2.48
C LEU A 147 -4.96 -11.54 -1.95
N ILE A 148 -4.46 -10.64 -1.08
CA ILE A 148 -3.15 -10.81 -0.44
C ILE A 148 -3.16 -11.99 0.53
N ASP A 149 -4.17 -12.09 1.39
CA ASP A 149 -4.29 -13.19 2.36
C ASP A 149 -4.42 -14.55 1.68
N ASN A 150 -5.09 -14.61 0.51
CA ASN A 150 -5.20 -15.83 -0.29
C ASN A 150 -3.95 -16.14 -1.13
N GLY A 151 -3.17 -15.12 -1.50
CA GLY A 151 -2.02 -15.25 -2.40
C GLY A 151 -0.68 -15.45 -1.68
N ILE A 152 -0.56 -15.01 -0.42
CA ILE A 152 0.58 -15.33 0.43
C ILE A 152 0.28 -16.69 1.07
N GLU A 153 0.91 -17.76 0.58
CA GLU A 153 0.70 -19.16 1.04
C GLU A 153 0.94 -19.41 2.55
N TYR A 154 1.27 -18.38 3.34
CA TYR A 154 1.41 -18.48 4.79
C TYR A 154 0.82 -17.25 5.50
N VAL A 155 -0.28 -17.46 6.24
CA VAL A 155 -0.94 -16.49 7.16
C VAL A 155 0.02 -15.92 8.23
N ASN A 156 1.19 -16.55 8.40
CA ASN A 156 2.24 -16.18 9.34
C ASN A 156 3.59 -15.84 8.68
N ASP A 157 3.62 -15.50 7.38
CA ASP A 157 4.84 -14.93 6.81
C ASP A 157 5.20 -13.63 7.56
N GLN A 158 6.42 -13.57 8.08
CA GLN A 158 6.93 -12.43 8.82
C GLN A 158 6.89 -11.15 7.97
N GLN A 159 7.05 -11.28 6.65
CA GLN A 159 6.91 -10.16 5.73
C GLN A 159 5.48 -9.62 5.75
N SER A 160 4.47 -10.48 5.64
CA SER A 160 3.05 -10.07 5.71
C SER A 160 2.72 -9.35 7.02
N VAL A 161 3.17 -9.90 8.16
CA VAL A 161 2.98 -9.27 9.48
C VAL A 161 3.66 -7.89 9.54
N THR A 162 4.84 -7.76 8.94
CA THR A 162 5.57 -6.48 8.88
C THR A 162 4.85 -5.46 8.03
N LEU A 163 4.41 -5.83 6.83
CA LEU A 163 3.67 -4.95 5.91
C LEU A 163 2.38 -4.47 6.57
N TYR A 164 1.62 -5.37 7.19
CA TYR A 164 0.41 -5.03 7.91
C TYR A 164 0.67 -4.00 9.03
N ASN A 165 1.64 -4.27 9.91
CA ASN A 165 1.93 -3.39 11.03
C ASN A 165 2.43 -2.01 10.57
N VAL A 166 3.26 -1.95 9.52
CA VAL A 166 3.72 -0.68 8.94
C VAL A 166 2.54 0.10 8.34
N THR A 167 1.67 -0.57 7.58
CA THR A 167 0.44 0.05 7.03
C THR A 167 -0.45 0.59 8.16
N LEU A 168 -0.68 -0.19 9.21
CA LEU A 168 -1.49 0.21 10.35
C LEU A 168 -0.94 1.47 11.02
N ILE A 169 0.36 1.50 11.31
CA ILE A 169 1.02 2.67 11.92
C ILE A 169 0.91 3.89 11.01
N ARG A 170 1.15 3.74 9.69
CA ARG A 170 1.04 4.84 8.73
C ARG A 170 -0.38 5.39 8.63
N LEU A 171 -1.39 4.52 8.62
CA LEU A 171 -2.80 4.92 8.65
C LEU A 171 -3.12 5.75 9.90
N LEU A 172 -2.75 5.27 11.08
CA LEU A 172 -3.02 5.98 12.34
C LEU A 172 -2.30 7.32 12.43
N LYS A 173 -1.10 7.43 11.85
CA LYS A 173 -0.35 8.68 11.77
C LYS A 173 -0.95 9.70 10.81
N ALA A 174 -1.76 9.26 9.86
CA ALA A 174 -2.35 10.14 8.86
C ALA A 174 -3.57 10.92 9.37
N PHE A 175 -4.12 10.55 10.53
CA PHE A 175 -5.20 11.30 11.17
C PHE A 175 -4.70 12.65 11.67
N ALA A 176 -5.46 13.72 11.42
CA ALA A 176 -5.10 15.07 11.86
C ALA A 176 -4.94 15.20 13.39
N GLY A 177 -5.74 14.44 14.16
CA GLY A 177 -5.71 14.41 15.62
C GLY A 177 -4.79 13.34 16.24
N SER A 178 -3.84 12.80 15.47
CA SER A 178 -2.97 11.71 15.93
C SER A 178 -1.88 12.21 16.89
N ARG A 179 -1.87 11.72 18.13
CA ARG A 179 -0.82 12.01 19.12
C ARG A 179 -0.03 10.75 19.45
N ILE A 180 1.28 10.77 19.18
CA ILE A 180 2.19 9.65 19.43
C ILE A 180 2.91 9.87 20.76
N ILE A 181 2.74 8.96 21.71
CA ILE A 181 3.41 8.93 23.02
C ILE A 181 4.37 7.74 23.03
N ARG A 182 5.62 7.96 23.44
CA ARG A 182 6.66 6.94 23.41
C ARG A 182 7.16 6.66 24.82
N GLU A 183 7.21 5.38 25.19
CA GLU A 183 7.88 4.96 26.41
C GLU A 183 9.30 4.51 26.06
N LYS A 184 10.28 5.08 26.78
CA LYS A 184 11.72 4.81 26.53
C LYS A 184 12.18 3.47 27.12
N THR A 185 11.33 2.80 27.90
CA THR A 185 11.64 1.53 28.57
C THR A 185 11.51 0.35 27.61
N LYS A 186 12.22 -0.75 27.90
CA LYS A 186 12.03 -2.03 27.20
C LYS A 186 10.89 -2.80 27.85
N PRO A 187 10.00 -3.47 27.07
CA PRO A 187 9.96 -3.53 25.60
C PRO A 187 9.54 -2.18 24.98
N TYR A 188 9.96 -1.93 23.73
CA TYR A 188 9.64 -0.67 23.03
C TYR A 188 8.13 -0.51 22.90
N LYS A 189 7.58 0.45 23.62
CA LYS A 189 6.14 0.71 23.68
C LYS A 189 5.81 2.09 23.11
N VAL A 190 4.87 2.11 22.18
CA VAL A 190 4.37 3.32 21.54
C VAL A 190 2.87 3.33 21.62
N VAL A 191 2.31 4.46 22.00
CA VAL A 191 0.87 4.69 22.09
C VAL A 191 0.49 5.76 21.08
N ILE A 192 -0.52 5.49 20.25
CA ILE A 192 -1.10 6.46 19.33
C ILE A 192 -2.53 6.74 19.78
N ASN A 193 -2.80 7.99 20.14
CA ASN A 193 -4.13 8.47 20.48
C ASN A 193 -4.75 9.14 19.26
N LEU A 194 -5.93 8.70 18.86
CA LEU A 194 -6.75 9.37 17.87
C LEU A 194 -7.83 10.17 18.57
N MET A 195 -7.61 11.48 18.66
CA MET A 195 -8.57 12.42 19.23
C MET A 195 -9.78 12.59 18.31
N GLY A 196 -11.00 12.57 18.86
CA GLY A 196 -12.23 12.72 18.08
C GLY A 196 -12.73 11.42 17.42
N ALA A 197 -11.92 10.37 17.44
CA ALA A 197 -12.21 9.07 16.86
C ALA A 197 -12.64 8.08 17.94
N TYR A 198 -13.70 7.32 17.67
CA TYR A 198 -14.12 6.21 18.52
C TYR A 198 -14.11 4.91 17.71
N LEU A 199 -13.64 3.85 18.36
CA LEU A 199 -13.71 2.47 17.89
C LEU A 199 -14.00 1.59 19.10
N LYS A 200 -15.29 1.29 19.30
CA LYS A 200 -15.80 0.52 20.44
C LYS A 200 -16.26 -0.86 19.97
N ILE A 201 -16.06 -1.87 20.79
CA ILE A 201 -16.63 -3.20 20.60
C ILE A 201 -17.89 -3.26 21.47
N ILE A 202 -19.06 -3.44 20.86
CA ILE A 202 -20.34 -3.49 21.59
C ILE A 202 -20.69 -4.91 21.99
N TRP A 203 -20.36 -5.87 21.15
CA TRP A 203 -20.58 -7.29 21.41
C TRP A 203 -19.39 -8.09 20.89
N ASN A 204 -19.03 -9.15 21.60
CA ASN A 204 -17.95 -10.03 21.18
C ASN A 204 -18.14 -11.45 21.71
N SER A 205 -18.16 -12.42 20.80
CA SER A 205 -18.15 -13.86 21.11
C SER A 205 -16.75 -14.41 21.42
N LYS A 206 -15.68 -13.71 20.98
CA LYS A 206 -14.28 -14.09 21.23
C LYS A 206 -13.43 -12.87 21.62
N PRO A 207 -13.04 -12.72 22.90
CA PRO A 207 -12.26 -11.57 23.34
C PRO A 207 -11.01 -11.36 22.48
N HIS A 208 -10.79 -10.11 22.05
CA HIS A 208 -9.62 -9.64 21.28
C HIS A 208 -9.49 -10.06 19.80
N ALA A 209 -10.55 -10.55 19.16
CA ALA A 209 -10.49 -11.05 17.77
C ALA A 209 -11.04 -10.08 16.71
N ILE A 210 -10.47 -8.87 16.56
CA ILE A 210 -10.73 -8.07 15.34
C ILE A 210 -9.80 -8.59 14.24
N GLU A 211 -10.37 -9.05 13.12
CA GLU A 211 -9.53 -9.46 11.99
C GLU A 211 -8.76 -8.27 11.42
N ARG A 212 -7.54 -8.55 10.93
CA ARG A 212 -6.63 -7.53 10.39
C ARG A 212 -7.29 -6.69 9.29
N LYS A 213 -7.97 -7.35 8.36
CA LYS A 213 -8.67 -6.71 7.24
C LYS A 213 -9.84 -5.83 7.71
N ASP A 214 -10.63 -6.30 8.67
CA ASP A 214 -11.80 -5.58 9.17
C ASP A 214 -11.37 -4.30 9.89
N LEU A 215 -10.29 -4.38 10.67
CA LEU A 215 -9.69 -3.19 11.29
C LEU A 215 -9.23 -2.18 10.24
N LEU A 216 -8.58 -2.63 9.16
CA LEU A 216 -8.17 -1.72 8.08
C LEU A 216 -9.37 -1.10 7.35
N ILE A 217 -10.45 -1.84 7.12
CA ILE A 217 -11.68 -1.29 6.52
C ILE A 217 -12.26 -0.19 7.41
N MET A 218 -12.38 -0.44 8.73
CA MET A 218 -12.89 0.56 9.66
C MET A 218 -11.98 1.80 9.71
N LEU A 219 -10.66 1.61 9.87
CA LEU A 219 -9.72 2.72 9.96
C LEU A 219 -9.61 3.54 8.66
N THR A 220 -9.72 2.91 7.49
CA THR A 220 -9.69 3.63 6.22
C THR A 220 -10.95 4.48 6.00
N GLN A 221 -12.13 3.96 6.36
CA GLN A 221 -13.35 4.78 6.37
C GLN A 221 -13.23 5.98 7.32
N MET A 222 -12.73 5.74 8.54
CA MET A 222 -12.50 6.80 9.52
C MET A 222 -11.49 7.82 9.02
N LEU A 223 -10.39 7.39 8.40
CA LEU A 223 -9.36 8.30 7.89
C LEU A 223 -9.90 9.16 6.74
N SER A 224 -10.61 8.55 5.79
CA SER A 224 -11.20 9.25 4.65
C SER A 224 -12.16 10.36 5.12
N ALA A 225 -12.98 10.05 6.13
CA ALA A 225 -13.90 11.02 6.73
C ALA A 225 -13.18 12.09 7.57
N ASN A 226 -12.10 11.73 8.27
CA ASN A 226 -11.28 12.68 9.02
C ASN A 226 -10.60 13.70 8.08
N MET A 227 -10.15 13.26 6.90
CA MET A 227 -9.53 14.15 5.91
C MET A 227 -10.52 15.15 5.29
N THR A 228 -11.82 14.85 5.28
CA THR A 228 -12.89 15.73 4.79
C THR A 228 -13.63 16.46 5.90
N ASP A 229 -13.17 16.33 7.15
CA ASP A 229 -13.83 16.86 8.34
C ASP A 229 -15.33 16.47 8.45
N THR A 230 -15.66 15.29 7.95
CA THR A 230 -17.02 14.76 7.98
C THR A 230 -17.20 13.84 9.18
N ALA A 231 -18.14 14.20 10.05
CA ALA A 231 -18.57 13.33 11.12
C ALA A 231 -19.38 12.15 10.58
N PHE A 232 -19.26 10.99 11.22
CA PHE A 232 -20.14 9.86 10.95
C PHE A 232 -20.11 8.84 12.08
N ARG A 233 -21.13 7.97 12.08
CA ARG A 233 -21.23 6.79 12.93
C ARG A 233 -21.64 5.57 12.14
N ARG A 234 -20.92 4.46 12.31
CA ARG A 234 -21.25 3.17 11.70
C ARG A 234 -21.16 2.04 12.70
N ALA A 235 -22.02 1.05 12.49
CA ALA A 235 -21.89 -0.27 13.07
C ALA A 235 -21.43 -1.24 11.98
N SER A 236 -20.45 -2.09 12.28
CA SER A 236 -20.06 -3.19 11.42
C SER A 236 -20.04 -4.48 12.21
N GLU A 237 -20.69 -5.49 11.65
CA GLU A 237 -20.62 -6.85 12.12
C GLU A 237 -19.40 -7.53 11.49
N THR A 238 -18.61 -8.21 12.31
CA THR A 238 -17.53 -9.12 11.90
C THR A 238 -17.91 -10.53 12.33
N SER A 239 -17.12 -11.53 11.95
CA SER A 239 -17.42 -12.93 12.28
C SER A 239 -17.61 -13.21 13.77
N HIS A 240 -17.05 -12.37 14.65
CA HIS A 240 -17.06 -12.61 16.10
C HIS A 240 -17.52 -11.42 16.93
N ALA A 241 -17.67 -10.23 16.36
CA ALA A 241 -17.93 -9.02 17.12
C ALA A 241 -18.72 -7.96 16.34
N ILE A 242 -19.46 -7.13 17.07
CA ILE A 242 -20.10 -5.93 16.54
C ILE A 242 -19.26 -4.73 16.98
N HIS A 243 -18.76 -3.98 16.00
CA HIS A 243 -17.96 -2.78 16.21
C HIS A 243 -18.78 -1.55 15.91
N VAL A 244 -18.64 -0.52 16.73
CA VAL A 244 -19.15 0.82 16.43
C VAL A 244 -17.99 1.79 16.36
N PHE A 245 -17.91 2.49 15.23
CA PHE A 245 -16.78 3.33 14.90
C PHE A 245 -17.19 4.56 14.10
N GLY A 246 -16.34 5.58 14.15
CA GLY A 246 -16.57 6.84 13.48
C GLY A 246 -15.77 7.98 14.09
N ASN A 247 -16.06 9.19 13.61
CA ASN A 247 -15.45 10.43 14.11
C ASN A 247 -16.53 11.47 14.37
N GLY A 248 -16.27 12.40 15.29
CA GLY A 248 -16.80 13.76 15.18
C GLY A 248 -18.30 13.98 15.41
N GLU A 249 -19.02 13.11 16.13
CA GLU A 249 -20.33 13.46 16.69
C GLU A 249 -20.29 13.25 18.19
N LEU A 250 -20.11 14.32 18.96
CA LEU A 250 -20.48 14.33 20.36
C LEU A 250 -21.30 15.58 20.67
N ILE A 251 -22.52 15.30 21.13
CA ILE A 251 -23.48 16.22 21.72
C ILE A 251 -23.04 16.59 23.16
N THR A 252 -21.85 16.15 23.60
CA THR A 252 -21.38 16.17 25.00
C THR A 252 -19.99 16.80 25.15
N ASP A 253 -19.72 17.40 26.31
CA ASP A 253 -18.48 18.12 26.67
C ASP A 253 -17.19 17.27 26.71
N CYS A 254 -17.28 15.97 26.43
CA CYS A 254 -16.14 15.05 26.40
C CYS A 254 -15.78 14.74 24.95
N MET A 255 -14.49 14.60 24.62
CA MET A 255 -14.06 14.17 23.30
C MET A 255 -13.67 12.69 23.34
N PRO A 256 -14.13 11.83 22.41
CA PRO A 256 -13.75 10.44 22.43
C PRO A 256 -12.28 10.32 22.01
N CYS A 257 -11.57 9.36 22.59
CA CYS A 257 -10.19 9.07 22.27
C CYS A 257 -10.03 7.57 22.10
N THR A 258 -9.69 7.14 20.88
CA THR A 258 -9.27 5.76 20.64
C THR A 258 -7.76 5.67 20.76
N THR A 259 -7.30 4.82 21.65
CA THR A 259 -5.90 4.60 21.98
C THR A 259 -5.42 3.28 21.39
N PHE A 260 -4.35 3.36 20.61
CA PHE A 260 -3.67 2.21 19.99
C PHE A 260 -2.32 2.01 20.66
N THR A 261 -2.16 0.92 21.41
CA THR A 261 -0.90 0.59 22.09
C THR A 261 -0.16 -0.48 21.33
N PHE A 262 1.07 -0.17 20.95
CA PHE A 262 2.02 -1.04 20.26
C PHE A 262 3.14 -1.43 21.22
N ILE A 263 3.39 -2.73 21.37
CA ILE A 263 4.51 -3.27 22.13
C ILE A 263 5.34 -4.14 21.20
N ILE A 264 6.59 -3.74 20.95
CA ILE A 264 7.45 -4.34 19.95
C ILE A 264 8.69 -4.92 20.62
N GLY A 265 8.88 -6.22 20.46
CA GLY A 265 10.07 -6.95 20.91
C GLY A 265 10.74 -7.65 19.74
N GLY A 266 11.97 -7.27 19.40
CA GLY A 266 12.68 -7.87 18.27
C GLY A 266 14.12 -7.40 18.15
N SER A 267 14.74 -7.73 17.03
CA SER A 267 16.12 -7.32 16.72
C SER A 267 16.23 -5.80 16.59
N ARG A 268 17.45 -5.25 16.70
CA ARG A 268 17.72 -3.81 16.47
C ARG A 268 17.21 -3.34 15.09
N LYS A 269 17.27 -4.19 14.07
CA LYS A 269 16.76 -3.87 12.72
C LYS A 269 15.23 -3.68 12.72
N ILE A 270 14.50 -4.58 13.39
CA ILE A 270 13.04 -4.47 13.54
C ILE A 270 12.66 -3.21 14.30
N LEU A 271 13.31 -2.99 15.44
CA LEU A 271 13.04 -1.81 16.27
C LEU A 271 13.36 -0.51 15.53
N SER A 272 14.45 -0.47 14.75
CA SER A 272 14.80 0.67 13.92
C SER A 272 13.77 0.95 12.83
N LEU A 273 13.21 -0.09 12.19
CA LEU A 273 12.16 0.05 11.17
C LEU A 273 10.89 0.66 11.77
N PHE A 274 10.40 0.10 12.88
CA PHE A 274 9.17 0.63 13.49
C PHE A 274 9.40 2.01 14.10
N ARG A 275 10.57 2.26 14.68
CA ARG A 275 10.94 3.57 15.18
C ARG A 275 10.92 4.62 14.07
N SER A 276 11.47 4.34 12.89
CA SER A 276 11.40 5.27 11.77
C SER A 276 9.96 5.44 11.26
N CYS A 277 9.11 4.41 11.32
CA CYS A 277 7.67 4.56 11.02
C CYS A 277 7.01 5.57 11.96
N PHE A 278 7.34 5.55 13.25
CA PHE A 278 6.78 6.48 14.24
C PHE A 278 7.43 7.88 14.18
N GLU A 279 8.72 7.98 13.87
CA GLU A 279 9.50 9.22 13.90
C GLU A 279 9.39 10.07 12.65
N ASN A 280 9.47 9.47 11.46
CA ASN A 280 9.52 10.24 10.23
C ASN A 280 8.12 10.70 9.79
N ASN A 281 8.02 11.84 9.13
CA ASN A 281 6.79 12.21 8.43
C ASN A 281 6.44 11.15 7.38
N LEU A 282 5.15 11.05 7.01
CA LEU A 282 4.66 10.02 6.09
C LEU A 282 5.43 10.00 4.76
N GLU A 283 5.78 11.17 4.24
CA GLU A 283 6.53 11.37 2.99
C GLU A 283 8.03 11.06 3.12
N ASN A 284 8.61 11.23 4.32
CA ASN A 284 10.04 11.06 4.59
C ASN A 284 10.37 9.68 5.19
N PHE A 285 9.46 8.72 5.06
CA PHE A 285 9.68 7.38 5.56
C PHE A 285 10.70 6.64 4.69
N ASN A 286 11.80 6.19 5.31
CA ASN A 286 12.84 5.44 4.62
C ASN A 286 12.40 3.99 4.44
N TRP A 287 11.95 3.66 3.23
CA TRP A 287 11.55 2.31 2.88
C TRP A 287 12.76 1.36 2.92
N PRO A 288 12.63 0.18 3.58
CA PRO A 288 13.71 -0.80 3.58
C PRO A 288 13.88 -1.38 2.18
N SER A 289 15.11 -1.48 1.68
CA SER A 289 15.41 -2.15 0.40
C SER A 289 15.04 -3.64 0.44
N ASN A 290 15.16 -4.26 1.61
CA ASN A 290 14.75 -5.63 1.88
C ASN A 290 13.93 -5.66 3.17
N TRP A 291 12.71 -6.21 3.11
CA TRP A 291 11.87 -6.38 4.29
C TRP A 291 12.51 -7.34 5.29
N PRO A 292 12.50 -7.01 6.59
CA PRO A 292 13.14 -7.86 7.59
C PRO A 292 12.39 -9.18 7.71
N LYS A 293 13.14 -10.28 7.66
CA LYS A 293 12.63 -11.65 7.78
C LYS A 293 12.73 -12.20 9.21
N ASN A 294 13.40 -11.47 10.10
CA ASN A 294 13.59 -11.89 11.49
C ASN A 294 12.24 -11.91 12.23
N ARG A 295 11.97 -13.00 12.94
CA ARG A 295 10.81 -13.07 13.83
C ARG A 295 10.87 -11.99 14.91
N TYR A 296 9.72 -11.42 15.23
CA TYR A 296 9.57 -10.47 16.32
C TYR A 296 8.20 -10.61 16.98
N ASN A 297 8.15 -10.21 18.25
CA ASN A 297 6.91 -10.12 19.01
C ASN A 297 6.30 -8.75 18.78
N PHE A 298 5.03 -8.73 18.41
CA PHE A 298 4.25 -7.52 18.24
C PHE A 298 2.91 -7.70 18.91
N THR A 299 2.73 -7.00 20.02
CA THR A 299 1.46 -6.96 20.72
C THR A 299 0.79 -5.64 20.42
N PHE A 300 -0.49 -5.72 20.09
CA PHE A 300 -1.31 -4.59 19.72
C PHE A 300 -2.57 -4.60 20.57
N LYS A 301 -2.92 -3.45 21.14
CA LYS A 301 -4.13 -3.28 21.96
C LYS A 301 -4.87 -2.02 21.52
N ILE A 302 -6.19 -2.10 21.52
CA ILE A 302 -7.09 -0.97 21.27
C ILE A 302 -7.88 -0.74 22.55
N SER A 303 -7.94 0.50 23.01
CA SER A 303 -8.91 0.96 24.01
C SER A 303 -9.60 2.23 23.51
N CYS A 304 -10.81 2.48 23.98
CA CYS A 304 -11.55 3.71 23.68
C CYS A 304 -11.99 4.31 24.99
N GLU A 305 -11.56 5.54 25.24
CA GLU A 305 -11.86 6.31 26.46
C GLU A 305 -12.57 7.60 26.08
N GLU A 306 -13.35 8.15 27.00
CA GLU A 306 -13.93 9.49 26.90
C GLU A 306 -13.06 10.41 27.75
N LYS A 307 -12.42 11.41 27.13
CA LYS A 307 -11.58 12.38 27.84
C LYS A 307 -12.37 13.64 28.10
N SER A 308 -12.41 14.07 29.36
CA SER A 308 -12.97 15.37 29.75
C SER A 308 -12.11 16.49 29.15
N THR A 309 -12.76 17.56 28.71
CA THR A 309 -12.10 18.76 28.13
C THR A 309 -11.66 19.77 29.19
N LEU A 310 -11.92 19.51 30.47
CA LEU A 310 -11.51 20.39 31.56
C LEU A 310 -10.00 20.24 31.83
N PRO A 311 -9.24 21.36 31.95
CA PRO A 311 -7.86 21.29 32.37
C PRO A 311 -7.80 20.69 33.78
N GLU A 312 -6.93 19.70 33.98
CA GLU A 312 -6.51 19.28 35.31
C GLU A 312 -5.97 20.54 36.02
N GLY A 313 -6.75 21.06 36.95
CA GLY A 313 -6.35 22.18 37.79
C GLY A 313 -5.09 21.80 38.54
N HIS A 314 -4.08 22.65 38.44
CA HIS A 314 -3.05 22.71 39.47
C HIS A 314 -3.76 23.03 40.79
N GLU A 315 -3.92 22.03 41.63
CA GLU A 315 -4.08 22.25 43.07
C GLU A 315 -2.67 22.52 43.62
N ASP A 316 -2.43 23.78 43.96
CA ASP A 316 -1.34 24.22 44.84
C ASP A 316 -1.64 23.81 46.30
#